data_AF-A0AA40WA71-F1
#
_entry.id   AF-A0AA40WA71-F1
#
_cell.length_a   1.000
_cell.length_b   1.000
_cell.length_c   1.000
_cell.angle_alpha   90.00
_cell.angle_beta   90.00
_cell.angle_gamma   90.00
#
_symmetry.space_group_name_H-M   'P 1'
#
loop_
_entity.id
_entity.type
_entity.pdbx_description
1 polymer ?
#
loop_
_entity_poly.entity_id
_entity_poly.type
_entity_poly.pdbx_seq_one_letter_code
_entity_poly.pdbx_strand_id
1 'polypeptide(L)'
;MESDLLAIFWTEKIKLTQYIIQTTKNFSSKQLDFSVTPRESVRFFLQSMVAGDFFLRVSLPISVGISSILPIARQSEEEIEKDLVRLRDQLGSPALPIGIKEIITQSADELFFEDCNPELKPLFIRWKKILIRLEKTIQGLSTKDSLKYRYFSVIGIVSLPVAINYFEMQNLTWLRNGIMKIAENPNFPSQ
;
A
#
# COMPACT_ATOMS: atom_id res chain seq x y z
N MET A 1 -24.71 -11.62 -1.52
CA MET A 1 -23.43 -11.68 -0.80
C MET A 1 -22.79 -10.33 -1.06
N GLU A 2 -22.94 -9.37 -0.13
CA GLU A 2 -22.28 -8.06 -0.26
C GLU A 2 -20.79 -8.35 -0.48
N SER A 3 -20.21 -7.83 -1.56
CA SER A 3 -18.77 -7.98 -1.77
C SER A 3 -18.09 -7.25 -0.63
N ASP A 4 -17.22 -7.93 0.12
CA ASP A 4 -16.48 -7.26 1.18
C ASP A 4 -15.41 -6.36 0.55
N LEU A 5 -15.82 -5.13 0.22
CA LEU A 5 -15.00 -4.11 -0.42
C LEU A 5 -13.65 -3.96 0.30
N LEU A 6 -13.65 -4.07 1.64
CA LEU A 6 -12.43 -3.98 2.43
C LEU A 6 -11.43 -5.09 2.08
N ALA A 7 -11.89 -6.34 1.94
CA ALA A 7 -11.04 -7.46 1.52
C ALA A 7 -10.54 -7.30 0.08
N ILE A 8 -11.36 -6.74 -0.82
CA ILE A 8 -10.96 -6.48 -2.22
C ILE A 8 -9.79 -5.47 -2.25
N PHE A 9 -9.96 -4.30 -1.63
CA PHE A 9 -8.89 -3.29 -1.59
C PHE A 9 -7.64 -3.78 -0.86
N TRP A 10 -7.80 -4.60 0.18
CA TRP A 10 -6.66 -5.23 0.84
C TRP A 10 -5.89 -6.16 -0.10
N THR A 11 -6.60 -7.00 -0.85
CA THR A 11 -6.00 -7.93 -1.81
C THR A 11 -5.22 -7.19 -2.90
N GLU A 12 -5.78 -6.12 -3.48
CA GLU A 12 -5.10 -5.31 -4.50
C GLU A 12 -3.84 -4.63 -3.94
N LYS A 13 -3.90 -4.11 -2.71
CA LYS A 13 -2.72 -3.60 -2.00
C LYS A 13 -1.63 -4.66 -1.84
N ILE A 14 -1.97 -5.90 -1.49
CA ILE A 14 -1.01 -7.00 -1.35
C ILE A 14 -0.37 -7.35 -2.70
N LYS A 15 -1.16 -7.42 -3.78
CA LYS A 15 -0.63 -7.64 -5.14
C LYS A 15 0.37 -6.55 -5.54
N LEU A 16 0.02 -5.28 -5.30
CA LEU A 16 0.91 -4.16 -5.57
C LEU A 16 2.22 -4.27 -4.75
N THR A 17 2.14 -4.64 -3.47
CA THR A 17 3.34 -4.86 -2.66
C THR A 17 4.22 -5.97 -3.23
N GLN A 18 3.65 -7.13 -3.59
CA GLN A 18 4.41 -8.22 -4.20
C GLN A 18 5.07 -7.78 -5.51
N TYR A 19 4.35 -7.01 -6.35
CA TYR A 19 4.90 -6.44 -7.57
C TYR A 19 6.13 -5.55 -7.30
N ILE A 20 6.02 -4.64 -6.32
CA ILE A 20 7.12 -3.73 -5.93
C ILE A 20 8.33 -4.53 -5.46
N ILE A 21 8.11 -5.57 -4.64
CA ILE A 21 9.16 -6.45 -4.16
C ILE A 21 9.86 -7.14 -5.34
N GLN A 22 9.13 -7.77 -6.26
CA GLN A 22 9.72 -8.45 -7.42
C GLN A 22 10.49 -7.48 -8.32
N THR A 23 9.97 -6.26 -8.50
CA THR A 23 10.62 -5.23 -9.32
C THR A 23 11.96 -4.78 -8.74
N THR A 24 12.12 -4.77 -7.42
CA THR A 24 13.26 -4.12 -6.74
C THR A 24 14.21 -5.08 -6.04
N LYS A 25 13.81 -6.32 -5.78
CA LYS A 25 14.57 -7.27 -4.92
C LYS A 25 16.00 -7.54 -5.37
N ASN A 26 16.31 -7.35 -6.65
CA ASN A 26 17.63 -7.62 -7.23
C ASN A 26 18.46 -6.36 -7.50
N PHE A 27 17.99 -5.18 -7.11
CA PHE A 27 18.77 -3.96 -7.33
C PHE A 27 20.05 -3.96 -6.50
N SER A 28 21.18 -3.65 -7.12
CA SER A 28 22.47 -3.49 -6.44
C SER A 28 22.48 -2.24 -5.54
N SER A 29 23.43 -2.13 -4.61
CA SER A 29 23.52 -0.96 -3.72
C SER A 29 23.64 0.35 -4.52
N LYS A 30 24.38 0.34 -5.65
CA LYS A 30 24.48 1.50 -6.55
C LYS A 30 23.14 1.87 -7.17
N GLN A 31 22.33 0.89 -7.58
CA GLN A 31 21.00 1.11 -8.13
C GLN A 31 20.02 1.62 -7.05
N LEU A 32 20.14 1.13 -5.82
CA LEU A 32 19.31 1.54 -4.70
C LEU A 32 19.54 3.00 -4.29
N ASP A 33 20.80 3.44 -4.35
CA ASP A 33 21.23 4.78 -3.94
C ASP A 33 21.38 5.76 -5.12
N PHE A 34 21.19 5.29 -6.35
CA PHE A 34 21.16 6.16 -7.53
C PHE A 34 19.99 7.14 -7.41
N SER A 35 20.30 8.41 -7.67
CA SER A 35 19.40 9.53 -7.39
C SER A 35 19.69 10.64 -8.39
N VAL A 36 18.65 11.11 -9.09
CA VAL A 36 18.77 12.24 -10.04
C VAL A 36 18.62 13.58 -9.29
N THR A 37 17.88 13.57 -8.18
CA THR A 37 17.75 14.69 -7.23
C THR A 37 18.22 14.23 -5.85
N PRO A 38 18.67 15.10 -4.93
CA PRO A 38 19.26 14.68 -3.65
C PRO A 38 18.35 13.89 -2.68
N ARG A 39 17.05 13.73 -2.97
CA ARG A 39 16.07 13.12 -2.06
C ARG A 39 15.20 12.02 -2.68
N GLU A 40 15.49 11.61 -3.92
CA GLU A 40 14.65 10.65 -4.66
C GLU A 40 15.52 9.49 -5.17
N SER A 41 15.73 8.51 -4.29
CA SER A 41 16.37 7.23 -4.62
C SER A 41 15.40 6.07 -4.45
N VAL A 42 15.69 4.92 -5.06
CA VAL A 42 14.86 3.71 -4.89
C VAL A 42 14.81 3.31 -3.41
N ARG A 43 15.93 3.39 -2.68
CA ARG A 43 15.99 3.11 -1.24
C ARG A 43 15.05 4.01 -0.46
N PHE A 44 15.04 5.31 -0.76
CA PHE A 44 14.16 6.28 -0.10
C PHE A 44 12.68 5.95 -0.32
N PHE A 45 12.27 5.64 -1.54
CA PHE A 45 10.87 5.30 -1.84
C PHE A 45 10.43 4.00 -1.16
N LEU A 46 11.25 2.95 -1.19
CA LEU A 46 10.95 1.68 -0.50
C LEU A 46 10.81 1.89 1.03
N GLN A 47 11.69 2.69 1.63
CA GLN A 47 11.59 3.03 3.05
C GLN A 47 10.32 3.83 3.37
N SER A 48 9.93 4.75 2.49
CA SER A 48 8.71 5.56 2.62
C SER A 48 7.44 4.70 2.53
N MET A 49 7.39 3.73 1.60
CA MET A 49 6.32 2.73 1.50
C MET A 49 6.13 1.95 2.81
N VAL A 50 7.24 1.40 3.33
CA VAL A 50 7.23 0.60 4.56
C VAL A 50 6.83 1.46 5.77
N ALA A 51 7.26 2.72 5.81
CA ALA A 51 6.89 3.67 6.86
C ALA A 51 5.40 4.04 6.81
N GLY A 52 4.85 4.26 5.60
CA GLY A 52 3.42 4.52 5.40
C GLY A 52 2.55 3.34 5.89
N ASP A 53 2.92 2.11 5.54
CA ASP A 53 2.20 0.92 6.01
C ASP A 53 2.40 0.69 7.52
N PHE A 54 3.58 1.02 8.06
CA PHE A 54 3.77 1.00 9.51
C PHE A 54 2.85 2.00 10.22
N PHE A 55 2.69 3.20 9.67
CA PHE A 55 1.79 4.21 10.21
C PHE A 55 0.35 3.71 10.20
N LEU A 56 -0.12 3.20 9.06
CA LEU A 56 -1.46 2.60 8.94
C LEU A 56 -1.68 1.49 9.97
N ARG A 57 -0.69 0.61 10.19
CA ARG A 57 -0.74 -0.45 11.21
C ARG A 57 -1.00 0.09 12.62
N VAL A 58 -0.47 1.26 12.94
CA VAL A 58 -0.62 1.88 14.26
C VAL A 58 -1.93 2.66 14.35
N SER A 59 -2.29 3.42 13.32
CA SER A 59 -3.44 4.33 13.33
C SER A 59 -4.78 3.65 13.08
N LEU A 60 -4.82 2.54 12.34
CA LEU A 60 -6.06 1.84 11.98
C LEU A 60 -6.81 1.32 13.21
N PRO A 61 -6.20 0.56 14.14
CA PRO A 61 -6.90 0.09 15.34
C PRO A 61 -7.43 1.24 16.21
N ILE A 62 -6.68 2.35 16.30
CA ILE A 62 -7.09 3.55 17.04
C ILE A 62 -8.34 4.16 16.40
N SER A 63 -8.33 4.33 15.07
CA SER A 63 -9.46 4.88 14.33
C SER A 63 -10.71 4.02 14.47
N VAL A 64 -10.57 2.70 14.38
CA VAL A 64 -11.66 1.75 14.62
C VAL A 64 -12.21 1.87 16.04
N GLY A 65 -11.33 1.96 17.04
CA GLY A 65 -11.74 2.15 18.44
C GLY A 65 -12.57 3.41 18.64
N ILE A 66 -12.12 4.55 18.10
CA ILE A 66 -12.86 5.81 18.13
C ILE A 66 -14.19 5.68 17.37
N SER A 67 -14.17 5.12 16.17
CA SER A 67 -15.38 4.96 15.37
C SER A 67 -16.42 4.04 16.00
N SER A 68 -16.00 3.09 16.85
CA SER A 68 -16.91 2.14 17.49
C SER A 68 -17.81 2.74 18.58
N ILE A 69 -17.45 3.92 19.10
CA ILE A 69 -18.20 4.61 20.16
C ILE A 69 -18.94 5.85 19.65
N LEU A 70 -18.64 6.31 18.43
CA LEU A 70 -19.30 7.46 17.83
C LEU A 70 -20.59 7.03 17.11
N PRO A 71 -21.66 7.84 17.15
CA PRO A 71 -22.93 7.55 16.48
C PRO A 71 -22.82 7.85 14.96
N ILE A 72 -21.89 7.19 14.27
CA ILE A 72 -21.65 7.36 12.84
C ILE A 72 -22.54 6.36 12.08
N ALA A 73 -23.30 6.86 11.11
CA ALA A 73 -24.14 6.02 10.26
C ALA A 73 -23.28 5.05 9.43
N ARG A 74 -23.82 3.86 9.12
CA ARG A 74 -23.22 2.96 8.14
C ARG A 74 -23.11 3.68 6.79
N GLN A 75 -21.94 3.58 6.15
CA GLN A 75 -21.69 4.19 4.84
C GLN A 75 -22.36 3.38 3.72
N SER A 76 -22.93 4.05 2.72
CA SER A 76 -23.44 3.38 1.52
C SER A 76 -22.32 3.13 0.50
N GLU A 77 -22.53 2.19 -0.43
CA GLU A 77 -21.55 1.94 -1.50
C GLU A 77 -21.36 3.17 -2.40
N GLU A 78 -22.43 3.94 -2.65
CA GLU A 78 -22.36 5.18 -3.43
C GLU A 78 -21.53 6.27 -2.74
N GLU A 79 -21.57 6.35 -1.41
CA GLU A 79 -20.71 7.26 -0.65
C GLU A 79 -19.24 6.85 -0.75
N ILE A 80 -18.98 5.54 -0.66
CA ILE A 80 -17.62 4.99 -0.81
C ILE A 80 -17.09 5.27 -2.23
N GLU A 81 -17.89 5.07 -3.26
CA GLU A 81 -17.51 5.37 -4.64
C GLU A 81 -17.16 6.85 -4.83
N LYS A 82 -17.97 7.76 -4.28
CA LYS A 82 -17.67 9.20 -4.31
C LYS A 82 -16.34 9.54 -3.63
N ASP A 83 -16.07 8.94 -2.48
CA ASP A 83 -14.81 9.12 -1.76
C ASP A 83 -13.61 8.58 -2.55
N LEU A 84 -13.77 7.42 -3.20
CA LEU A 84 -12.75 6.83 -4.07
C LEU A 84 -12.46 7.72 -5.30
N VAL A 85 -13.49 8.26 -5.94
CA VAL A 85 -13.35 9.21 -7.06
C VAL A 85 -12.64 10.47 -6.62
N ARG A 86 -13.03 11.05 -5.49
CA ARG A 86 -12.36 12.23 -4.93
C ARG A 86 -10.88 11.97 -4.66
N LEU A 87 -10.56 10.82 -4.07
CA LEU A 87 -9.19 10.42 -3.77
C LEU A 87 -8.35 10.26 -5.04
N ARG A 88 -8.92 9.60 -6.06
CA ARG A 88 -8.32 9.44 -7.39
C ARG A 88 -7.99 10.78 -8.02
N ASP A 89 -8.92 11.72 -7.95
CA ASP A 89 -8.76 13.06 -8.55
C ASP A 89 -7.71 13.90 -7.81
N GLN A 90 -7.58 13.73 -6.49
CA GLN A 90 -6.57 14.42 -5.68
C GLN A 90 -5.15 13.89 -5.89
N LEU A 91 -4.99 12.57 -6.02
CA LEU A 91 -3.66 11.95 -6.11
C LEU A 91 -3.14 11.83 -7.54
N GLY A 92 -4.03 11.89 -8.53
CA GLY A 92 -3.71 11.58 -9.92
C GLY A 92 -3.44 10.09 -10.07
N SER A 93 -4.43 9.32 -10.50
CA SER A 93 -4.33 7.86 -10.63
C SER A 93 -3.23 7.45 -11.62
N PRO A 94 -2.05 6.97 -11.17
CA PRO A 94 -1.02 6.52 -12.08
C PRO A 94 -1.50 5.27 -12.81
N ALA A 95 -1.12 5.10 -14.07
CA ALA A 95 -1.45 3.87 -14.80
C ALA A 95 -0.89 2.65 -14.05
N LEU A 96 -1.68 1.57 -13.94
CA LEU A 96 -1.21 0.32 -13.32
C LEU A 96 0.03 -0.23 -14.06
N PRO A 97 1.05 -0.73 -13.34
CA PRO A 97 2.26 -1.28 -13.95
C PRO A 97 1.99 -2.55 -14.75
N ILE A 98 2.75 -2.73 -15.84
CA ILE A 98 2.65 -3.89 -16.71
C ILE A 98 2.99 -5.14 -15.89
N GLY A 99 2.20 -6.21 -16.05
CA GLY A 99 2.39 -7.46 -15.31
C GLY A 99 1.77 -7.50 -13.91
N ILE A 100 1.19 -6.41 -13.39
CA ILE A 100 0.54 -6.46 -12.06
C ILE A 100 -0.62 -7.48 -12.00
N LYS A 101 -1.32 -7.68 -13.12
CA LYS A 101 -2.41 -8.66 -13.25
C LYS A 101 -1.95 -10.11 -13.15
N GLU A 102 -0.66 -10.37 -13.37
CA GLU A 102 -0.05 -11.70 -13.27
C GLU A 102 0.32 -12.06 -11.83
N ILE A 103 0.28 -11.08 -10.91
CA ILE A 103 0.50 -11.31 -9.49
C ILE A 103 -0.73 -12.00 -8.88
N ILE A 104 -0.52 -13.26 -8.49
CA ILE A 104 -1.57 -14.11 -7.88
C ILE A 104 -1.57 -14.06 -6.34
N THR A 105 -0.61 -13.39 -5.72
CA THR A 105 -0.52 -13.27 -4.24
C THR A 105 -1.72 -12.50 -3.71
N GLN A 106 -2.47 -13.10 -2.79
CA GLN A 106 -3.70 -12.54 -2.23
C GLN A 106 -3.57 -12.18 -0.75
N SER A 107 -2.57 -12.75 -0.07
CA SER A 107 -2.40 -12.61 1.38
C SER A 107 -0.98 -12.16 1.76
N ALA A 108 -0.85 -11.46 2.88
CA ALA A 108 0.44 -10.91 3.32
C ALA A 108 1.44 -12.00 3.72
N ASP A 109 0.96 -13.17 4.16
CA ASP A 109 1.79 -14.33 4.48
C ASP A 109 2.39 -15.02 3.24
N GLU A 110 1.73 -14.89 2.09
CA GLU A 110 2.19 -15.39 0.78
C GLU A 110 3.30 -14.52 0.16
N LEU A 111 3.52 -13.28 0.66
CA LEU A 111 4.57 -12.40 0.13
C LEU A 111 5.94 -13.07 0.14
N PHE A 112 6.63 -13.07 -0.99
CA PHE A 112 7.90 -13.80 -1.16
C PHE A 112 8.96 -12.96 -1.86
N PHE A 113 10.21 -13.18 -1.44
CA PHE A 113 11.39 -12.45 -1.89
C PHE A 113 12.65 -13.34 -1.81
N GLU A 114 12.54 -14.55 -2.33
CA GLU A 114 13.69 -15.43 -2.54
C GLU A 114 14.73 -14.76 -3.46
N ASP A 115 16.00 -15.09 -3.23
CA ASP A 115 17.17 -14.56 -3.93
C ASP A 115 17.28 -13.03 -3.94
N CYS A 116 16.71 -12.38 -2.92
CA CYS A 116 16.77 -10.93 -2.73
C CYS A 116 18.16 -10.45 -2.28
N ASN A 117 18.54 -9.25 -2.75
CA ASN A 117 19.71 -8.53 -2.27
C ASN A 117 19.73 -8.51 -0.73
N PRO A 118 20.82 -8.97 -0.07
CA PRO A 118 20.95 -8.97 1.38
C PRO A 118 20.66 -7.63 2.06
N GLU A 119 20.91 -6.49 1.40
CA GLU A 119 20.60 -5.16 1.93
C GLU A 119 19.10 -4.86 2.01
N LEU A 120 18.30 -5.42 1.10
CA LEU A 120 16.85 -5.22 1.06
C LEU A 120 16.10 -6.24 1.94
N LYS A 121 16.71 -7.40 2.19
CA LYS A 121 16.09 -8.49 2.95
C LYS A 121 15.54 -8.05 4.32
N PRO A 122 16.26 -7.27 5.16
CA PRO A 122 15.70 -6.77 6.42
C PRO A 122 14.48 -5.86 6.22
N LEU A 123 14.49 -5.03 5.19
CA LEU A 123 13.38 -4.11 4.86
C LEU A 123 12.13 -4.91 4.47
N PHE A 124 12.25 -5.89 3.58
CA PHE A 124 11.12 -6.71 3.15
C PHE A 124 10.59 -7.64 4.25
N ILE A 125 11.47 -8.20 5.10
CA ILE A 125 11.04 -8.93 6.29
C ILE A 125 10.21 -8.03 7.21
N ARG A 126 10.66 -6.80 7.43
CA ARG A 126 9.91 -5.82 8.23
C ARG A 126 8.57 -5.47 7.59
N TRP A 127 8.55 -5.23 6.28
CA TRP A 127 7.34 -4.90 5.53
C TRP A 127 6.31 -6.02 5.62
N LYS A 128 6.72 -7.26 5.33
CA LYS A 128 5.87 -8.45 5.44
C LYS A 128 5.28 -8.59 6.84
N LYS A 129 6.08 -8.43 7.90
CA LYS A 129 5.59 -8.47 9.30
C LYS A 129 4.56 -7.38 9.61
N ILE A 130 4.71 -6.19 9.04
CA ILE A 130 3.74 -5.09 9.18
C ILE A 130 2.43 -5.47 8.51
N LEU A 131 2.49 -5.95 7.26
CA LEU A 131 1.32 -6.30 6.47
C LEU A 131 0.56 -7.49 7.06
N ILE A 132 1.24 -8.53 7.54
CA ILE A 132 0.59 -9.66 8.25
C ILE A 132 -0.22 -9.18 9.47
N ARG A 133 0.29 -8.18 10.21
CA ARG A 133 -0.44 -7.63 11.37
C ARG A 133 -1.63 -6.77 10.95
N LEU A 134 -1.48 -6.01 9.86
CA LEU A 134 -2.59 -5.25 9.26
C LEU A 134 -3.68 -6.18 8.74
N GLU A 135 -3.31 -7.23 8.01
CA GLU A 135 -4.22 -8.23 7.47
C GLU A 135 -5.08 -8.87 8.56
N LYS A 136 -4.48 -9.29 9.68
CA LYS A 136 -5.23 -9.80 10.83
C LYS A 136 -6.25 -8.80 11.37
N THR A 137 -5.89 -7.51 11.39
CA THR A 137 -6.80 -6.44 11.81
C THR A 137 -7.95 -6.30 10.82
N ILE A 138 -7.65 -6.33 9.53
CA ILE A 138 -8.61 -6.20 8.43
C ILE A 138 -9.57 -7.39 8.38
N GLN A 139 -9.07 -8.62 8.49
CA GLN A 139 -9.88 -9.84 8.59
C GLN A 139 -10.81 -9.83 9.81
N GLY A 140 -10.34 -9.27 10.93
CA GLY A 140 -11.18 -9.05 12.12
C GLY A 140 -12.28 -7.99 11.94
N LEU A 141 -12.14 -7.13 10.92
CA LEU A 141 -13.11 -6.08 10.58
C LEU A 141 -14.05 -6.49 9.46
N SER A 142 -13.59 -7.30 8.50
CA SER A 142 -14.42 -7.87 7.43
C SER A 142 -15.46 -8.86 7.94
N THR A 143 -15.14 -9.57 9.02
CA THR A 143 -16.10 -10.40 9.75
C THR A 143 -17.15 -9.59 10.50
N LYS A 144 -16.97 -8.26 10.58
CA LYS A 144 -17.93 -7.28 11.10
C LYS A 144 -18.47 -6.46 9.94
N ASP A 145 -19.47 -5.62 10.21
CA ASP A 145 -19.95 -4.63 9.24
C ASP A 145 -18.89 -3.51 9.11
N SER A 146 -17.92 -3.72 8.23
CA SER A 146 -16.75 -2.84 8.03
C SER A 146 -17.14 -1.41 7.64
N LEU A 147 -18.33 -1.24 7.06
CA LEU A 147 -18.90 0.04 6.62
C LEU A 147 -19.41 0.92 7.77
N LYS A 148 -19.46 0.39 9.01
CA LYS A 148 -19.73 1.17 10.23
C LYS A 148 -18.50 1.87 10.79
N TYR A 149 -17.31 1.48 10.35
CA TYR A 149 -16.07 2.04 10.87
C TYR A 149 -15.52 3.13 9.97
N ARG A 150 -14.81 4.09 10.58
CA ARG A 150 -14.11 5.17 9.90
C ARG A 150 -12.63 5.16 10.23
N TYR A 151 -11.85 5.59 9.26
CA TYR A 151 -10.44 5.91 9.40
C TYR A 151 -10.26 7.41 9.56
N PHE A 152 -9.57 7.83 10.61
CA PHE A 152 -9.31 9.24 10.91
C PHE A 152 -7.89 9.58 10.44
N SER A 153 -7.78 10.49 9.49
CA SER A 153 -6.51 10.77 8.83
C SER A 153 -6.35 12.22 8.40
N VAL A 154 -5.16 12.56 7.92
CA VAL A 154 -4.88 13.89 7.34
C VAL A 154 -5.69 14.18 6.07
N ILE A 155 -6.20 13.15 5.38
CA ILE A 155 -7.09 13.31 4.22
C ILE A 155 -8.57 13.43 4.61
N GLY A 156 -8.86 13.40 5.93
CA GLY A 156 -10.21 13.47 6.48
C GLY A 156 -10.64 12.16 7.16
N ILE A 157 -11.95 12.09 7.44
CA ILE A 157 -12.63 10.93 8.00
C ILE A 157 -13.22 10.15 6.82
N VAL A 158 -12.71 8.95 6.57
CA VAL A 158 -13.08 8.15 5.39
C VAL A 158 -13.46 6.72 5.77
N SER A 159 -14.08 5.99 4.85
CA SER A 159 -14.35 4.57 5.02
C SER A 159 -13.04 3.77 5.13
N LEU A 160 -13.10 2.59 5.74
CA LEU A 160 -11.91 1.71 5.80
C LEU A 160 -11.41 1.30 4.39
N PRO A 161 -12.28 0.90 3.42
CA PRO A 161 -11.86 0.65 2.04
C PRO A 161 -11.10 1.82 1.41
N VAL A 162 -11.61 3.05 1.57
CA VAL A 162 -10.97 4.27 1.03
C VAL A 162 -9.61 4.51 1.68
N ALA A 163 -9.48 4.26 2.99
CA ALA A 163 -8.21 4.36 3.68
C ALA A 163 -7.18 3.37 3.13
N ILE A 164 -7.56 2.10 2.91
CA ILE A 164 -6.64 1.11 2.32
C ILE A 164 -6.21 1.55 0.92
N ASN A 165 -7.17 1.95 0.08
CA ASN A 165 -6.90 2.46 -1.27
C ASN A 165 -5.97 3.68 -1.24
N TYR A 166 -6.07 4.58 -0.26
CA TYR A 166 -5.16 5.72 -0.12
C TYR A 166 -3.70 5.31 0.07
N PHE A 167 -3.41 4.37 0.96
CA PHE A 167 -2.06 3.88 1.18
C PHE A 167 -1.56 3.04 0.00
N GLU A 168 -2.45 2.33 -0.69
CA GLU A 168 -2.13 1.66 -1.96
C GLU A 168 -1.74 2.68 -3.04
N MET A 169 -2.53 3.73 -3.24
CA MET A 169 -2.26 4.78 -4.23
C MET A 169 -0.98 5.56 -3.95
N GLN A 170 -0.63 5.79 -2.68
CA GLN A 170 0.68 6.34 -2.33
C GLN A 170 1.82 5.42 -2.78
N ASN A 171 1.71 4.11 -2.51
CA ASN A 171 2.70 3.13 -2.96
C ASN A 171 2.77 3.07 -4.50
N LEU A 172 1.63 3.12 -5.19
CA LEU A 172 1.59 3.14 -6.65
C LEU A 172 2.26 4.39 -7.23
N THR A 173 2.02 5.56 -6.61
CA THR A 173 2.66 6.83 -6.99
C THR A 173 4.17 6.77 -6.78
N TRP A 174 4.64 6.28 -5.63
CA TRP A 174 6.07 6.11 -5.38
C TRP A 174 6.73 5.08 -6.31
N LEU A 175 6.02 4.01 -6.68
CA LEU A 175 6.49 3.05 -7.68
C LEU A 175 6.63 3.72 -9.05
N ARG A 176 5.56 4.33 -9.57
CA ARG A 176 5.55 4.88 -10.94
C ARG A 176 6.40 6.12 -11.09
N ASN A 177 6.16 7.12 -10.24
CA ASN A 177 6.78 8.43 -10.37
C ASN A 177 8.16 8.50 -9.71
N GLY A 178 8.49 7.52 -8.85
CA GLY A 178 9.78 7.38 -8.20
C GLY A 178 10.60 6.24 -8.77
N ILE A 179 10.33 5.01 -8.32
CA ILE A 179 11.20 3.84 -8.59
C ILE A 179 11.36 3.55 -10.08
N MET A 180 10.25 3.42 -10.83
CA MET A 180 10.30 3.11 -12.26
C MET A 180 10.94 4.24 -13.06
N LYS A 181 10.56 5.49 -12.80
CA LYS A 181 11.16 6.66 -13.43
C LYS A 181 12.68 6.74 -13.21
N ILE A 182 13.16 6.36 -12.02
CA ILE A 182 14.60 6.28 -11.72
C ILE A 182 15.26 5.14 -12.49
N ALA A 183 14.65 3.95 -12.49
CA ALA A 183 15.18 2.77 -13.17
C ALA A 183 15.21 2.92 -14.70
N GLU A 184 14.31 3.72 -15.27
CA GLU A 184 14.25 4.07 -16.70
C GLU A 184 15.26 5.18 -17.08
N ASN A 185 15.97 5.77 -16.13
CA ASN A 185 16.95 6.81 -16.42
C ASN A 185 18.13 6.23 -17.24
N PRO A 186 18.59 6.88 -18.33
CA PRO A 186 19.72 6.39 -19.13
C PRO A 186 21.02 6.22 -18.35
N ASN A 187 21.20 6.97 -17.26
CA ASN A 187 22.37 6.89 -16.39
C ASN A 187 22.17 5.94 -15.20
N PHE A 188 21.03 5.23 -15.14
CA PHE A 188 20.78 4.25 -14.10
C PHE A 188 21.87 3.15 -14.17
N PRO A 189 22.52 2.80 -13.04
CA PRO A 189 23.61 1.83 -13.07
C PRO A 189 23.14 0.48 -13.61
N SER A 190 23.95 -0.14 -14.48
CA SER A 190 23.74 -1.54 -14.84
C SER A 190 23.98 -2.45 -13.64
N GLN A 191 23.35 -3.63 -13.66
CA GLN A 191 23.65 -4.69 -12.69
C GLN A 191 25.10 -5.16 -12.80
#